data_AF-A0A498KY88-F1
#
_entry.id   AF-A0A498KY88-F1
#
_cell.length_a   1.000
_cell.length_b   1.000
_cell.length_c   1.000
_cell.angle_alpha   90.00
_cell.angle_beta   90.00
_cell.angle_gamma   90.00
#
_symmetry.space_group_name_H-M   'P 1'
#
loop_
_entity.id
_entity.type
_entity.pdbx_description
1 polymer ?
#
loop_
_entity_poly.entity_id
_entity_poly.type
_entity_poly.pdbx_seq_one_letter_code
_entity_poly.pdbx_strand_id
1 'polypeptide(L)'
;MSVAPYDHYRVGSDAPVPAGVYRVVGLPDGSVTLLLVADENGHRRATGWIETVDRDVVDTFEPAENPDSGFDPRNLVEGIVLQFKLLYWKVR
;
A
#
# COMPACT_ATOMS: atom_id res chain seq x y z
N MET A 1 12.28 10.56 -5.41
CA MET A 1 11.80 11.17 -4.15
C MET A 1 12.31 10.36 -2.95
N SER A 2 12.24 10.84 -1.70
CA SER A 2 12.53 10.00 -0.54
C SER A 2 11.28 9.21 -0.15
N VAL A 3 11.26 7.90 -0.43
CA VAL A 3 10.18 6.99 -0.02
C VAL A 3 10.40 6.57 1.44
N ALA A 4 9.37 6.66 2.27
CA ALA A 4 9.35 6.27 3.66
C ALA A 4 8.20 5.29 3.97
N PRO A 5 8.31 4.47 5.03
CA PRO A 5 7.19 3.67 5.51
C PRO A 5 5.99 4.56 5.86
N TYR A 6 4.78 4.08 5.60
CA TYR A 6 3.52 4.81 5.71
C TYR A 6 3.28 5.93 4.67
N ASP A 7 4.20 6.16 3.73
CA ASP A 7 3.89 6.96 2.55
C ASP A 7 2.80 6.27 1.73
N HIS A 8 1.95 7.07 1.09
CA HIS A 8 0.88 6.58 0.23
C HIS A 8 1.09 7.03 -1.20
N TYR A 9 0.79 6.14 -2.14
CA TYR A 9 0.90 6.38 -3.56
C TYR A 9 -0.36 5.93 -4.28
N ARG A 10 -0.88 6.77 -5.17
CA ARG A 10 -1.93 6.43 -6.12
C ARG A 10 -1.29 5.91 -7.40
N VAL A 11 -1.88 4.83 -7.88
CA VAL A 11 -1.45 4.12 -9.07
C VAL A 11 -2.62 4.02 -10.04
N GLY A 12 -2.39 4.43 -11.29
CA GLY A 12 -3.36 4.32 -12.38
C GLY A 12 -3.30 2.97 -13.10
N SER A 13 -4.21 2.77 -14.06
CA SER A 13 -4.33 1.51 -14.83
C SER A 13 -3.13 1.18 -15.72
N ASP A 14 -2.26 2.15 -16.01
CA ASP A 14 -1.11 1.98 -16.90
C ASP A 14 0.15 1.46 -16.18
N ALA A 15 0.05 1.25 -14.86
CA ALA A 15 1.15 0.76 -14.04
C ALA A 15 1.27 -0.78 -14.09
N PRO A 16 2.46 -1.33 -13.73
CA PRO A 16 2.67 -2.78 -13.65
C PRO A 16 1.99 -3.46 -12.44
N VAL A 17 1.19 -2.72 -11.67
CA VAL A 17 0.42 -3.21 -10.52
C VAL A 17 -1.04 -2.74 -10.65
N PRO A 18 -2.01 -3.39 -9.98
CA PRO A 18 -3.41 -2.97 -10.03
C PRO A 18 -3.61 -1.48 -9.70
N ALA A 19 -4.59 -0.85 -10.33
CA ALA A 19 -4.93 0.54 -10.01
C ALA A 19 -5.49 0.65 -8.57
N GLY A 20 -5.10 1.72 -7.88
CA GLY A 20 -5.55 2.01 -6.52
C GLY A 20 -4.56 2.80 -5.69
N VAL A 21 -4.82 2.86 -4.38
CA VAL A 21 -3.94 3.53 -3.40
C VAL A 21 -3.17 2.49 -2.62
N TYR A 22 -1.85 2.65 -2.61
CA TYR A 22 -0.91 1.79 -1.93
C TYR A 22 -0.27 2.53 -0.75
N ARG A 23 0.03 1.79 0.32
CA ARG A 23 0.84 2.25 1.45
C ARG A 23 2.17 1.52 1.47
N VAL A 24 3.27 2.24 1.68
CA VAL A 24 4.58 1.65 1.90
C VAL A 24 4.60 0.91 3.23
N VAL A 25 4.91 -0.38 3.19
CA VAL A 25 5.03 -1.24 4.37
C VAL A 25 6.43 -1.81 4.57
N GLY A 26 7.33 -1.62 3.59
CA GLY A 26 8.73 -2.05 3.69
C GLY A 26 9.62 -1.40 2.65
N LEU A 27 10.92 -1.32 2.97
CA LEU A 27 11.98 -0.78 2.10
C LEU A 27 13.17 -1.75 2.09
N PRO A 28 13.07 -2.93 1.45
CA PRO A 28 14.22 -3.79 1.24
C PRO A 28 15.25 -3.11 0.31
N ASP A 29 16.49 -3.59 0.30
CA ASP A 29 17.56 -3.00 -0.50
C ASP A 29 17.14 -2.87 -1.99
N GLY A 30 17.07 -1.63 -2.48
CA GLY A 30 16.73 -1.30 -3.87
C GLY A 30 15.24 -1.40 -4.24
N SER A 31 14.36 -1.81 -3.34
CA SER A 31 12.94 -2.06 -3.63
C SER A 31 12.01 -1.45 -2.58
N VAL A 32 10.71 -1.44 -2.88
CA VAL A 32 9.66 -0.92 -2.01
C VAL A 32 8.53 -1.93 -1.96
N THR A 33 8.14 -2.33 -0.75
CA THR A 33 6.98 -3.19 -0.53
C THR A 33 5.76 -2.33 -0.23
N LEU A 34 4.71 -2.55 -1.01
CA LEU A 34 3.48 -1.76 -1.05
C LEU A 34 2.28 -2.64 -0.69
N LEU A 35 1.35 -2.10 0.10
CA LEU A 35 0.07 -2.72 0.42
C LEU A 35 -1.04 -1.92 -0.24
N LEU A 36 -1.88 -2.55 -1.07
CA LEU A 36 -3.09 -1.93 -1.61
C LEU A 36 -4.09 -1.70 -0.46
N VAL A 37 -4.43 -0.43 -0.20
CA VAL A 37 -5.34 -0.02 0.88
C VAL A 37 -6.67 0.51 0.37
N ALA A 38 -6.72 1.00 -0.87
CA ALA A 38 -7.97 1.41 -1.53
C ALA A 38 -7.94 1.09 -3.03
N ASP A 39 -9.10 0.85 -3.63
CA ASP A 39 -9.23 0.71 -5.09
C ASP A 39 -9.07 2.05 -5.82
N GLU A 40 -9.18 2.01 -7.16
CA GLU A 40 -9.09 3.20 -8.02
C GLU A 40 -10.11 4.29 -7.68
N ASN A 41 -11.25 3.92 -7.08
CA ASN A 41 -12.31 4.85 -6.67
C ASN A 41 -12.09 5.38 -5.25
N GLY A 42 -11.02 4.95 -4.57
CA GLY A 42 -10.72 5.31 -3.19
C GLY A 42 -11.54 4.53 -2.17
N HIS A 43 -12.25 3.46 -2.57
CA HIS A 43 -12.91 2.59 -1.60
C HIS A 43 -11.89 1.65 -0.97
N ARG A 44 -11.96 1.51 0.36
CA ARG A 44 -11.06 0.63 1.11
C ARG A 44 -11.09 -0.81 0.57
N ARG A 45 -9.89 -1.39 0.45
CA ARG A 45 -9.68 -2.80 0.10
C ARG A 45 -8.90 -3.48 1.22
N ALA A 46 -9.56 -4.37 1.95
CA ALA A 46 -8.91 -5.22 2.96
C ALA A 46 -8.43 -6.56 2.36
N THR A 47 -7.89 -6.54 1.14
CA THR A 47 -7.48 -7.76 0.43
C THR A 47 -6.16 -8.34 0.93
N GLY A 48 -5.35 -7.54 1.64
CA GLY A 48 -3.98 -7.92 2.00
C GLY A 48 -3.08 -8.04 0.77
N TRP A 49 -3.43 -7.36 -0.33
CA TRP A 49 -2.69 -7.42 -1.57
C TRP A 49 -1.39 -6.64 -1.44
N ILE A 50 -0.27 -7.36 -1.52
CA ILE A 50 1.08 -6.82 -1.36
C ILE A 50 1.82 -6.96 -2.68
N GLU A 51 2.47 -5.88 -3.09
CA GLU A 51 3.37 -5.86 -4.24
C GLU A 51 4.75 -5.40 -3.80
N THR A 52 5.80 -5.93 -4.42
CA THR A 52 7.15 -5.39 -4.28
C THR A 52 7.61 -4.92 -5.63
N VAL A 53 7.96 -3.64 -5.71
CA VAL A 53 8.40 -2.98 -6.93
C VAL A 53 9.77 -2.36 -6.73
N ASP A 54 10.50 -2.16 -7.82
CA ASP A 54 11.75 -1.41 -7.78
C ASP A 54 11.49 0.02 -7.34
N ARG A 55 12.46 0.61 -6.64
CA ARG A 55 12.33 1.99 -6.15
C ARG A 55 12.09 2.99 -7.29
N ASP A 56 12.69 2.75 -8.45
CA ASP A 56 12.55 3.60 -9.63
C ASP A 56 11.11 3.58 -10.19
N VAL A 57 10.38 2.48 -9.99
CA VAL A 57 8.97 2.37 -10.39
C VAL A 57 8.09 3.20 -9.44
N VAL A 58 8.38 3.22 -8.15
CA VAL A 58 7.64 4.05 -7.17
C VAL A 58 7.77 5.54 -7.46
N ASP A 59 8.92 5.98 -7.96
CA ASP A 59 9.11 7.39 -8.35
C ASP A 59 8.20 7.83 -9.51
N THR A 60 7.56 6.88 -10.21
CA THR A 60 6.54 7.17 -11.24
C THR A 60 5.11 7.28 -10.69
N PHE A 61 4.91 6.89 -9.43
CA PHE A 61 3.58 6.92 -8.80
C PHE A 61 3.27 8.29 -8.22
N GLU A 62 1.98 8.62 -8.18
CA GLU A 62 1.51 9.88 -7.63
C GLU A 62 1.44 9.80 -6.11
N PRO A 63 2.01 10.73 -5.33
CA PRO A 63 1.79 10.79 -3.90
C PRO A 63 0.30 10.93 -3.57
N ALA A 64 -0.18 10.16 -2.61
CA ALA A 64 -1.57 10.18 -2.14
C ALA A 64 -1.63 10.60 -0.68
N GLU A 65 -2.74 11.24 -0.29
CA GLU A 65 -3.05 11.45 1.12
C GLU A 65 -3.40 10.11 1.79
N ASN A 66 -3.20 10.04 3.11
CA ASN A 66 -3.63 8.88 3.87
C ASN A 66 -5.16 8.78 3.77
N PRO A 67 -5.74 7.66 3.29
CA PRO A 67 -7.18 7.48 3.28
C PRO A 67 -7.83 7.54 4.68
N ASP A 68 -7.02 7.52 5.76
CA ASP A 68 -7.46 7.63 7.15
C ASP A 68 -7.48 9.07 7.69
N SER A 69 -6.95 10.07 6.96
CA SER A 69 -6.99 11.47 7.41
C SER A 69 -8.35 12.16 7.16
N GLY A 70 -9.31 11.46 6.55
CA GLY A 70 -10.70 11.89 6.47
C GLY A 70 -11.52 11.41 7.67
N PHE A 71 -12.14 12.36 8.39
CA PHE A 71 -13.22 12.07 9.34
C PHE A 71 -14.42 11.48 8.58
N ASP A 72 -14.42 10.16 8.29
CA ASP A 72 -15.60 9.46 7.79
C ASP A 72 -16.17 8.54 8.90
N PRO A 73 -17.32 8.89 9.51
CA PRO A 73 -17.92 8.14 10.62
C PRO A 73 -18.35 6.72 10.25
N ARG A 74 -18.29 6.32 8.97
CA ARG A 74 -18.59 4.97 8.50
C ARG A 74 -17.42 3.98 8.62
N ASN A 75 -16.18 4.45 8.80
CA ASN A 75 -14.98 3.61 8.84
C ASN A 75 -14.59 3.08 10.23
N LEU A 76 -15.39 3.35 11.28
CA LEU A 76 -15.08 2.99 12.67
C LEU A 76 -15.25 1.48 12.98
N VAL A 77 -15.91 0.68 12.11
CA VAL A 77 -16.42 -0.64 12.52
C VAL A 77 -15.48 -1.82 12.21
N GLU A 78 -14.48 -1.70 11.33
CA GLU A 78 -13.63 -2.84 10.94
C GLU A 78 -12.17 -2.69 11.38
N GLY A 79 -11.98 -2.17 12.60
CA GLY A 79 -10.72 -2.34 13.31
C GLY A 79 -10.55 -3.80 13.74
N ILE A 80 -9.33 -4.33 13.60
CA ILE A 80 -8.84 -5.65 14.04
C ILE A 80 -8.98 -6.78 13.01
N VAL A 81 -8.04 -6.83 12.07
CA VAL A 81 -7.43 -8.11 11.64
C VAL A 81 -5.92 -7.92 11.48
N LEU A 82 -5.23 -7.96 12.62
CA LEU A 82 -3.79 -8.18 12.69
C LEU A 82 -3.55 -9.68 12.45
N GLN A 83 -3.32 -10.12 11.19
CA GLN A 83 -3.05 -11.52 10.88
C GLN A 83 -1.83 -11.70 9.96
N PHE A 84 -0.66 -11.74 10.61
CA PHE A 84 0.37 -12.77 10.44
C PHE A 84 0.50 -13.46 9.06
N LYS A 85 1.14 -12.80 8.08
CA LYS A 85 1.94 -13.50 7.04
C LYS A 85 3.44 -13.16 7.11
N LEU A 86 3.92 -12.85 8.31
CA LEU A 86 5.34 -12.79 8.66
C LEU A 86 6.01 -14.18 8.81
N LEU A 87 5.32 -15.28 8.45
CA LEU A 87 5.77 -16.66 8.71
C LEU A 87 6.11 -17.48 7.44
N TYR A 88 6.58 -16.83 6.36
CA TYR A 88 7.22 -17.56 5.25
C TYR A 88 8.73 -17.33 5.17
N TRP A 89 9.23 -16.18 5.63
CA TRP A 89 10.66 -15.87 5.65
C TRP A 89 11.31 -16.22 7.00
N LYS A 90 11.26 -17.51 7.35
CA LYS A 90 12.26 -18.10 8.27
C LYS A 90 12.42 -19.61 8.08
N VAL A 91 12.27 -20.11 6.86
CA VAL A 91 12.72 -21.47 6.51
C VAL A 91 13.48 -21.42 5.19
N ARG A 92 14.75 -21.06 5.35
CA ARG A 92 15.93 -21.46 4.58
C ARG A 92 16.16 -20.88 3.19
#